data_AF-G7P759-F1
#
_entry.id   AF-G7P759-F1
#
_cell.length_a   1.000
_cell.length_b   1.000
_cell.length_c   1.000
_cell.angle_alpha   90.00
_cell.angle_beta   90.00
_cell.angle_gamma   90.00
#
_symmetry.space_group_name_H-M   'P 1'
#
loop_
_entity.id
_entity.type
_entity.pdbx_description
1 polymer ?
#
loop_
_entity_poly.entity_id
_entity_poly.type
_entity_poly.pdbx_seq_one_letter_code
_entity_poly.pdbx_strand_id
1 'polypeptide(L)'
;VLRHVNGQDQIVPGLYACGEAACASVHGANRLGANSLLDLVVFGRACALSIEESCRPGDKVPPIKPNAGEESVMNLDKLRFADGSIRT
;
A
#
# COMPACT_ATOMS: atom_id res chain seq x y z
N VAL A 1 2.15 4.40 -1.72
CA VAL A 1 0.83 5.04 -1.85
C VAL A 1 0.79 5.89 -3.12
N LEU A 2 1.08 5.26 -4.25
CA LEU A 2 1.25 5.96 -5.50
C LEU A 2 0.37 5.27 -6.53
N ARG A 3 -0.21 6.04 -7.43
CA ARG A 3 -0.88 5.57 -8.63
C ARG A 3 -0.01 5.94 -9.81
N HIS A 4 0.24 5.00 -10.71
CA HIS A 4 0.96 5.26 -11.94
C HIS A 4 0.01 5.77 -13.02
N VAL A 5 0.27 6.96 -13.57
CA VAL A 5 -0.55 7.60 -14.59
C VAL A 5 0.39 8.23 -15.62
N ASN A 6 0.24 7.86 -16.90
CA ASN A 6 1.01 8.40 -18.02
C ASN A 6 2.54 8.36 -17.82
N GLY A 7 3.06 7.25 -17.27
CA GLY A 7 4.50 7.09 -17.04
C GLY A 7 5.02 7.75 -15.76
N GLN A 8 4.16 8.33 -14.92
CA GLN A 8 4.56 9.03 -13.70
C GLN A 8 3.79 8.54 -12.48
N ASP A 9 4.49 8.52 -11.35
CA ASP A 9 3.89 8.18 -10.06
C ASP A 9 3.22 9.41 -9.44
N GLN A 10 1.97 9.24 -8.99
CA GLN A 10 1.17 10.28 -8.36
C GLN A 10 0.71 9.83 -6.98
N ILE A 11 0.77 10.74 -6.00
CA ILE A 11 0.27 10.48 -4.65
C ILE A 11 -1.23 10.22 -4.69
N VAL A 12 -1.68 9.18 -3.97
CA VAL A 12 -3.11 8.95 -3.71
C VAL A 12 -3.44 9.59 -2.36
N PRO A 13 -4.17 10.72 -2.32
CA PRO A 13 -4.48 11.41 -1.06
C PRO A 13 -5.29 10.52 -0.12
N GLY A 14 -4.98 10.56 1.17
CA GLY A 14 -5.69 9.80 2.19
C GLY A 14 -5.36 8.30 2.24
N LEU A 15 -4.55 7.78 1.32
CA LEU A 15 -4.01 6.43 1.42
C LEU A 15 -2.65 6.53 2.15
N TYR A 16 -2.45 5.68 3.15
CA TYR A 16 -1.21 5.60 3.93
C TYR A 16 -0.72 4.15 3.91
N ALA A 17 0.58 3.96 4.08
CA ALA A 17 1.20 2.65 4.22
C ALA A 17 2.36 2.74 5.21
N CYS A 18 2.53 1.72 6.04
CA CYS A 18 3.65 1.57 6.95
C CYS A 18 4.11 0.10 6.96
N GLY A 19 5.28 -0.17 7.54
CA GLY A 19 5.86 -1.52 7.58
C GLY A 19 6.31 -2.02 6.22
N GLU A 20 6.20 -3.34 5.99
CA GLU A 20 6.71 -4.02 4.79
C GLU A 20 6.00 -3.59 3.50
N ALA A 21 4.75 -3.13 3.58
CA ALA A 21 4.00 -2.62 2.44
C ALA A 21 4.45 -1.21 2.00
N ALA A 22 5.28 -0.54 2.80
CA ALA A 22 5.76 0.81 2.54
C ALA A 22 7.23 0.81 2.17
N CYS A 23 7.60 1.70 1.25
CA CYS A 23 8.99 2.07 1.02
C CYS A 23 9.27 3.41 1.72
N ALA A 24 9.57 3.36 3.02
CA ALA A 24 10.08 4.53 3.76
C ALA A 24 11.55 4.84 3.43
N SER A 25 12.18 4.01 2.57
CA SER A 25 13.56 4.13 2.08
C SER A 25 14.67 4.17 3.14
N VAL A 26 14.36 3.90 4.41
CA VAL A 26 15.37 3.86 5.50
C VAL A 26 16.30 2.65 5.42
N HIS A 27 15.91 1.62 4.65
CA HIS A 27 16.66 0.37 4.50
C HIS A 27 17.49 0.30 3.22
N GLY A 28 17.34 1.27 2.30
CA GLY A 28 17.98 1.21 0.99
C GLY A 28 17.72 -0.12 0.27
N ALA A 29 18.76 -0.70 -0.33
CA ALA A 29 18.67 -1.98 -1.05
C ALA A 29 18.69 -3.22 -0.14
N ASN A 30 19.15 -3.10 1.11
CA ASN A 30 19.23 -4.23 2.02
C ASN A 30 18.82 -3.84 3.44
N ARG A 31 17.80 -4.52 3.92
CA ARG A 31 17.24 -4.30 5.24
C ARG A 31 18.05 -5.03 6.30
N LEU A 32 18.50 -4.30 7.31
CA LEU A 32 19.16 -4.91 8.48
C LEU A 32 18.16 -5.79 9.25
N GLY A 33 18.61 -6.98 9.63
CA GLY A 33 17.79 -7.96 10.35
C GLY A 33 17.23 -7.42 11.67
N ALA A 34 16.12 -8.00 12.12
CA ALA A 34 15.41 -7.69 13.38
C ALA A 34 14.78 -6.28 13.50
N ASN A 35 14.83 -5.42 12.48
CA ASN A 35 14.20 -4.10 12.54
C ASN A 35 12.68 -4.11 12.23
N SER A 36 12.04 -5.27 12.02
CA SER A 36 10.69 -5.31 11.38
C SER A 36 9.63 -4.79 12.30
N LEU A 37 9.76 -5.19 13.56
CA LEU A 37 8.87 -4.72 14.60
C LEU A 37 9.05 -3.22 14.86
N LEU A 38 10.29 -2.73 14.79
CA LEU A 38 10.58 -1.31 14.96
C LEU A 38 9.98 -0.47 13.82
N ASP A 39 10.12 -0.92 12.56
CA ASP A 39 9.52 -0.28 11.40
C ASP A 39 8.00 -0.14 11.56
N LEU A 40 7.34 -1.24 11.98
CA LEU A 40 5.89 -1.25 12.18
C LEU A 40 5.45 -0.26 13.26
N VAL A 41 6.11 -0.26 14.42
CA VAL A 41 5.70 0.60 15.55
C VAL A 41 6.00 2.08 15.27
N VAL A 42 7.19 2.39 14.74
CA VAL A 42 7.60 3.78 14.50
C VAL A 42 6.81 4.39 13.35
N PHE A 43 6.80 3.74 12.18
CA PHE A 43 6.10 4.28 11.01
C PHE A 43 4.58 4.17 11.15
N GLY A 44 4.08 3.16 11.87
CA GLY A 44 2.66 3.08 12.22
C GLY A 44 2.21 4.27 13.07
N ARG A 45 2.98 4.64 14.09
CA ARG A 45 2.69 5.83 14.91
C ARG A 45 2.81 7.12 14.09
N ALA A 46 3.81 7.24 13.22
CA ALA A 46 3.96 8.41 12.35
C ALA A 46 2.78 8.57 11.38
N CYS A 47 2.30 7.48 10.80
CA CYS A 47 1.09 7.47 9.97
C CYS A 47 -0.13 7.91 10.79
N ALA A 48 -0.31 7.38 12.00
CA ALA A 48 -1.44 7.74 12.86
C ALA A 48 -1.49 9.25 13.18
N LEU A 49 -0.36 9.86 13.55
CA LEU A 49 -0.27 11.30 13.80
C LEU A 49 -0.59 12.12 12.54
N SER A 50 -0.09 11.69 11.38
CA SER A 50 -0.38 12.38 10.11
C SER A 50 -1.87 12.29 9.72
N ILE A 51 -2.51 11.16 10.01
CA ILE A 51 -3.94 10.97 9.80
C ILE A 51 -4.74 11.85 10.75
N GLU A 52 -4.35 11.96 12.02
CA GLU A 52 -5.00 12.81 13.03
C GLU A 52 -5.01 14.29 12.63
N GLU A 53 -3.94 14.78 11.98
CA GLU A 53 -3.88 16.16 11.47
C GLU A 53 -4.86 16.43 10.32
N SER A 54 -5.17 15.40 9.53
CA SER A 54 -5.87 15.53 8.25
C SER A 54 -7.31 15.01 8.27
N CYS A 55 -7.66 14.17 9.23
CA CYS A 55 -8.91 13.43 9.29
C CYS A 55 -9.51 13.48 10.70
N ARG A 56 -10.84 13.51 10.77
CA ARG A 56 -11.62 13.48 12.01
C ARG A 56 -12.65 12.36 12.00
N PRO A 57 -13.02 11.79 13.17
CA PRO A 57 -14.14 10.88 13.26
C PRO A 57 -15.43 11.51 12.68
N GLY A 58 -16.05 10.84 11.73
CA GLY A 58 -17.27 11.31 11.05
C GLY A 58 -17.04 12.03 9.72
N ASP A 59 -15.79 12.20 9.28
CA ASP A 59 -15.49 12.72 7.94
C ASP A 59 -16.13 11.85 6.85
N LYS A 60 -16.66 12.51 5.81
CA LYS A 60 -17.27 11.82 4.68
C LYS A 60 -16.18 11.20 3.81
N VAL A 61 -16.28 9.89 3.59
CA VAL A 61 -15.44 9.18 2.63
C VAL A 61 -15.98 9.40 1.21
N PRO A 62 -15.11 9.56 0.18
CA PRO A 62 -15.55 9.61 -1.20
C PRO A 62 -16.39 8.38 -1.58
N PRO A 63 -17.36 8.53 -2.51
CA PRO A 63 -18.17 7.40 -2.96
C PRO A 63 -17.26 6.34 -3.61
N ILE A 64 -17.46 5.10 -3.20
CA ILE A 64 -16.73 3.94 -3.72
C ILE A 64 -17.52 3.35 -4.89
N LYS A 65 -16.83 2.93 -5.94
CA LYS A 65 -17.48 2.25 -7.08
C LYS A 65 -18.06 0.91 -6.62
N PRO A 66 -19.23 0.46 -7.14
CA PRO A 66 -19.82 -0.82 -6.76
C PRO A 66 -18.89 -2.02 -6.95
N ASN A 67 -18.02 -1.96 -7.97
CA ASN A 67 -17.07 -3.00 -8.32
C ASN A 67 -15.65 -2.74 -7.79
N ALA A 68 -15.48 -1.89 -6.77
CA ALA A 68 -14.17 -1.59 -6.22
C ALA A 68 -13.49 -2.88 -5.68
N GLY A 69 -12.28 -3.14 -6.15
CA GLY A 69 -11.48 -4.31 -5.77
C GLY A 69 -11.63 -5.53 -6.69
N GLU A 70 -12.65 -5.59 -7.56
CA GLU A 70 -12.83 -6.71 -8.50
C GLU A 70 -11.62 -6.86 -9.44
N GLU A 71 -11.05 -5.75 -9.91
CA GLU A 71 -9.83 -5.76 -10.74
C GLU A 71 -8.65 -6.42 -10.01
N SER A 72 -8.47 -6.14 -8.71
CA SER A 72 -7.40 -6.75 -7.91
C SER A 72 -7.59 -8.26 -7.76
N VAL A 73 -8.84 -8.70 -7.56
CA VAL A 73 -9.18 -10.13 -7.51
C VAL A 73 -8.92 -10.79 -8.86
N MET A 74 -9.34 -10.17 -9.97
CA MET A 74 -9.08 -10.68 -11.31
C MET A 74 -7.58 -10.81 -11.61
N ASN A 75 -6.77 -9.84 -11.17
CA ASN A 75 -5.31 -9.90 -11.34
C ASN A 75 -4.68 -11.07 -10.57
N LEU A 76 -5.17 -11.35 -9.36
CA LEU A 76 -4.73 -12.51 -8.59
C LEU A 76 -5.17 -13.81 -9.26
N ASP A 77 -6.43 -13.90 -9.69
CA ASP A 77 -6.98 -15.09 -10.34
C ASP A 77 -6.27 -15.41 -11.65
N LYS A 78 -5.90 -14.39 -12.43
CA LYS A 78 -5.08 -14.54 -13.63
C LYS A 78 -3.78 -15.28 -13.36
N LEU A 79 -3.13 -15.02 -12.23
CA LEU A 79 -1.90 -15.71 -11.82
C LEU A 79 -2.20 -17.08 -11.21
N ARG A 80 -3.22 -17.16 -10.33
CA ARG A 80 -3.60 -18.39 -9.62
C ARG A 80 -4.02 -19.52 -10.56
N PHE A 81 -4.71 -19.17 -11.65
CA PHE A 81 -5.18 -20.11 -12.67
C PHE A 81 -4.37 -20.04 -13.96
N ALA A 82 -3.19 -19.41 -13.94
CA ALA A 82 -2.30 -19.42 -15.09
C ALA A 82 -1.80 -20.83 -15.37
N ASP A 83 -2.02 -21.32 -16.59
CA ASP A 83 -1.38 -22.53 -17.10
C ASP A 83 -0.11 -22.13 -17.86
N GLY A 84 0.95 -21.88 -17.10
CA GLY A 84 2.23 -21.42 -17.63
C GLY A 84 3.01 -22.54 -18.33
N SER A 85 3.69 -22.20 -19.42
CA SER A 85 4.52 -23.17 -20.18
C SER A 85 5.89 -23.45 -19.55
N ILE A 86 6.25 -22.77 -18.46
CA ILE A 86 7.53 -22.93 -17.76
C ILE A 86 7.30 -23.86 -16.57
N ARG A 87 7.99 -25.01 -16.57
CA ARG A 87 7.98 -25.94 -15.44
C ARG A 87 8.66 -25.28 -14.23
N THR A 88 7.95 -25.28 -13.09
CA THR A 88 8.51 -25.07 -11.75
C THR A 88 9.33 -26.26 -11.31
#